data_AF-A0A8T1RUL5-F1
#
_entry.id   AF-A0A8T1RUL5-F1
#
_cell.length_a   1.000
_cell.length_b   1.000
_cell.length_c   1.000
_cell.angle_alpha   90.00
_cell.angle_beta   90.00
_cell.angle_gamma   90.00
#
_symmetry.space_group_name_H-M   'P 1'
#
loop_
_entity.id
_entity.type
_entity.pdbx_description
1 polymer ?
#
loop_
_entity_poly.entity_id
_entity_poly.type
_entity_poly.pdbx_seq_one_letter_code
_entity_poly.pdbx_strand_id
1 'polypeptide(L)'
;SPPSPLQHCTCQDDCSSSNCLCGQLSIRCWYDKDGRLLQEFNKIEPPLIFECNQACTCWRNCKNRVVQSGIKVRLQLYRTAKMGWGVRALQTIPQGTFICEYVGELISDAEADVREDDSYLFDLDNK
;
A
#
# COMPACT_ATOMS: atom_id res chain seq x y z
N SER A 1 -15.03 -6.61 21.31
CA SER A 1 -16.09 -6.06 20.44
C SER A 1 -16.19 -6.93 19.21
N PRO A 2 -17.38 -7.24 18.66
CA PRO A 2 -17.44 -7.80 17.31
C PRO A 2 -16.79 -6.82 16.33
N PRO A 3 -16.09 -7.30 15.28
CA PRO A 3 -15.49 -6.41 14.29
C PRO A 3 -16.59 -5.58 13.63
N SER A 4 -16.37 -4.26 13.54
CA SER A 4 -17.24 -3.38 12.77
C SER A 4 -17.28 -3.86 11.30
N PRO A 5 -18.44 -3.78 10.64
CA PRO A 5 -18.54 -4.18 9.25
C PRO A 5 -17.59 -3.33 8.39
N LEU A 6 -16.88 -3.98 7.46
CA LEU A 6 -15.96 -3.32 6.54
C LEU A 6 -16.70 -2.25 5.72
N GLN A 7 -16.18 -1.02 5.73
CA GLN A 7 -16.62 0.00 4.80
C GLN A 7 -16.34 -0.47 3.36
N HIS A 8 -17.31 -0.31 2.48
CA HIS A 8 -17.26 -0.86 1.13
C HIS A 8 -18.01 0.03 0.14
N CYS A 9 -17.58 0.03 -1.13
CA CYS A 9 -18.29 0.73 -2.19
C CYS A 9 -19.35 -0.15 -2.86
N THR A 10 -20.36 0.50 -3.44
CA THR A 10 -21.41 -0.11 -4.26
C THR A 10 -21.23 0.20 -5.76
N CYS A 11 -20.00 0.51 -6.16
CA CYS A 11 -19.67 0.84 -7.54
C CYS A 11 -20.04 -0.27 -8.52
N GLN A 12 -20.57 0.14 -9.67
CA GLN A 12 -20.82 -0.71 -10.84
C GLN A 12 -19.85 -0.42 -12.00
N ASP A 13 -18.94 0.54 -11.79
CA ASP A 13 -17.86 0.91 -12.68
C ASP A 13 -16.52 0.31 -12.21
N ASP A 14 -15.40 0.78 -12.77
CA ASP A 14 -14.05 0.36 -12.38
C ASP A 14 -13.49 1.11 -11.16
N CYS A 15 -14.35 1.77 -10.38
CA CYS A 15 -13.98 2.61 -9.22
C CYS A 15 -13.09 3.82 -9.54
N SER A 16 -13.09 4.31 -10.79
CA SER A 16 -12.44 5.58 -11.16
C SER A 16 -13.32 6.81 -10.89
N SER A 17 -14.61 6.63 -10.64
CA SER A 17 -15.52 7.73 -10.34
C SER A 17 -15.31 8.32 -8.94
N SER A 18 -15.67 9.60 -8.79
CA SER A 18 -15.68 10.30 -7.50
C SER A 18 -16.69 9.74 -6.49
N ASN A 19 -17.59 8.87 -6.93
CA ASN A 19 -18.65 8.27 -6.10
C ASN A 19 -18.18 7.01 -5.36
N CYS A 20 -16.96 6.52 -5.64
CA CYS A 20 -16.42 5.35 -4.95
C CYS A 20 -16.12 5.68 -3.48
N LEU A 21 -16.92 5.13 -2.55
CA LEU A 21 -16.74 5.33 -1.10
C LEU A 21 -15.30 5.01 -0.64
N CYS A 22 -14.71 3.91 -1.12
CA CYS A 22 -13.34 3.55 -0.78
C CYS A 22 -12.33 4.63 -1.17
N GLY A 23 -12.54 5.30 -2.31
CA GLY A 23 -11.72 6.43 -2.71
C GLY A 23 -11.97 7.65 -1.82
N GLN A 24 -13.21 7.92 -1.44
CA GLN A 24 -13.57 9.04 -0.56
C GLN A 24 -12.99 8.90 0.85
N LEU A 25 -12.87 7.68 1.39
CA LEU A 25 -12.17 7.42 2.66
C LEU A 25 -10.69 7.86 2.61
N SER A 26 -10.12 7.91 1.41
CA SER A 26 -8.78 8.41 1.12
C SER A 26 -8.78 9.82 0.53
N ILE A 27 -9.86 10.60 0.72
CA ILE A 27 -10.13 11.88 0.03
C ILE A 27 -10.52 11.68 -1.44
N ARG A 28 -9.78 10.87 -2.18
CA ARG A 28 -10.08 10.38 -3.54
C ARG A 28 -9.32 9.09 -3.83
N CYS A 29 -9.67 8.40 -4.92
CA CYS A 29 -8.79 7.37 -5.46
C CYS A 29 -7.49 8.02 -5.97
N TRP A 30 -6.35 7.59 -5.43
CA TRP A 30 -5.03 8.14 -5.75
C TRP A 30 -4.30 7.39 -6.85
N TYR A 31 -4.91 6.35 -7.42
CA TYR A 31 -4.33 5.57 -8.49
C TYR A 31 -4.83 6.04 -9.86
N ASP A 32 -3.90 6.19 -10.79
CA ASP A 32 -4.20 6.38 -12.20
C ASP A 32 -4.65 5.06 -12.86
N LYS A 33 -4.95 5.12 -14.16
CA LYS A 33 -5.40 3.96 -14.95
C LYS A 33 -4.37 2.81 -14.99
N ASP A 34 -3.10 3.08 -14.72
CA ASP A 34 -1.99 2.14 -14.73
C ASP A 34 -1.61 1.68 -13.32
N GLY A 35 -2.36 2.09 -12.29
CA GLY A 35 -2.12 1.73 -10.89
C GLY A 35 -0.97 2.52 -10.25
N ARG A 36 -0.62 3.70 -10.78
CA ARG A 36 0.41 4.57 -10.21
C ARG A 36 -0.22 5.71 -9.41
N LEU A 37 0.47 6.16 -8.38
CA LEU A 37 0.06 7.36 -7.64
C LEU A 37 0.01 8.58 -8.57
N LEU A 38 -1.06 9.35 -8.45
CA LEU A 38 -1.24 10.63 -9.15
C LEU A 38 -0.13 11.62 -8.81
N GLN A 39 0.15 12.55 -9.72
CA GLN A 39 1.24 13.52 -9.55
C GLN A 39 0.99 14.46 -8.37
N GLU A 40 -0.28 14.77 -8.09
CA GLU A 40 -0.75 15.57 -6.96
C GLU A 40 -0.73 14.84 -5.60
N PHE A 41 -0.33 13.56 -5.54
CA PHE A 41 -0.26 12.82 -4.27
C PHE A 41 0.75 13.47 -3.31
N ASN A 42 0.32 13.74 -2.08
CA ASN A 42 1.19 14.31 -1.07
C ASN A 42 2.21 13.26 -0.58
N LYS A 43 3.47 13.43 -0.98
CA LYS A 43 4.57 12.53 -0.61
C LYS A 43 5.23 12.89 0.73
N ILE A 44 4.96 14.08 1.25
CA ILE A 44 5.51 14.56 2.53
C ILE A 44 4.63 14.05 3.67
N GLU A 45 3.32 14.16 3.50
CA GLU A 45 2.33 13.65 4.45
C GLU A 45 1.28 12.82 3.70
N PRO A 46 1.56 11.53 3.46
CA PRO A 46 0.66 10.65 2.72
C PRO A 46 -0.67 10.43 3.48
N PRO A 47 -1.83 10.52 2.80
CA PRO A 47 -3.11 10.10 3.39
C PRO A 47 -3.18 8.58 3.49
N LEU A 48 -4.05 8.08 4.36
CA LEU A 48 -4.41 6.66 4.40
C LEU A 48 -5.13 6.25 3.11
N ILE A 49 -4.66 5.17 2.47
CA ILE A 49 -5.27 4.61 1.26
C ILE A 49 -6.15 3.42 1.63
N PHE A 50 -7.45 3.51 1.34
CA PHE A 50 -8.43 2.45 1.52
C PHE A 50 -8.72 1.80 0.18
N GLU A 51 -8.07 0.66 -0.08
CA GLU A 51 -8.37 -0.14 -1.27
C GLU A 51 -9.75 -0.82 -1.18
N CYS A 52 -10.33 -1.10 -2.34
CA CYS A 52 -11.54 -1.91 -2.40
C CYS A 52 -11.25 -3.32 -1.83
N ASN A 53 -12.23 -3.87 -1.12
CA ASN A 53 -12.13 -5.14 -0.40
C ASN A 53 -13.22 -6.13 -0.86
N GLN A 54 -13.35 -7.28 -0.19
CA GLN A 54 -14.31 -8.33 -0.59
C GLN A 54 -15.77 -7.98 -0.31
N ALA A 55 -16.06 -6.98 0.53
CA ALA A 55 -17.41 -6.50 0.77
C ALA A 55 -17.89 -5.50 -0.31
N CYS A 56 -16.99 -5.03 -1.18
CA CYS A 56 -17.33 -4.12 -2.27
C CYS A 56 -18.03 -4.85 -3.42
N THR A 57 -18.97 -4.19 -4.11
CA THR A 57 -19.67 -4.77 -5.28
C THR A 57 -18.85 -4.75 -6.56
N CYS A 58 -17.81 -3.92 -6.62
CA CYS A 58 -16.94 -3.77 -7.78
C CYS A 58 -16.16 -5.07 -8.10
N TRP A 59 -15.76 -5.23 -9.35
CA TRP A 59 -14.97 -6.39 -9.77
C TRP A 59 -13.55 -6.40 -9.17
N ARG A 60 -12.92 -7.59 -9.18
CA ARG A 60 -11.56 -7.78 -8.66
C ARG A 60 -10.48 -7.01 -9.42
N ASN A 61 -10.76 -6.55 -10.64
CA ASN A 61 -9.85 -5.77 -11.47
C ASN A 61 -10.17 -4.26 -11.47
N CYS A 62 -10.95 -3.76 -10.51
CA CYS A 62 -11.20 -2.33 -10.39
C CYS A 62 -9.89 -1.57 -10.08
N LYS A 63 -9.89 -0.26 -10.34
CA LYS A 63 -8.69 0.59 -10.25
C LYS A 63 -8.16 0.79 -8.83
N ASN A 64 -8.97 0.55 -7.81
CA ASN A 64 -8.61 0.75 -6.41
C ASN A 64 -8.14 -0.55 -5.72
N ARG A 65 -7.25 -1.32 -6.37
CA ARG A 65 -6.71 -2.63 -5.90
C ARG A 65 -5.25 -2.84 -6.34
N VAL A 66 -4.36 -1.90 -6.03
CA VAL A 66 -2.96 -1.92 -6.50
C VAL A 66 -2.07 -2.73 -5.55
N VAL A 67 -2.04 -2.39 -4.27
CA VAL A 67 -1.18 -3.03 -3.26
C VAL A 67 -1.55 -4.50 -3.09
N GLN A 68 -2.85 -4.80 -2.96
CA GLN A 68 -3.35 -6.18 -2.84
C GLN A 68 -3.06 -7.06 -4.06
N SER A 69 -2.71 -6.47 -5.21
CA SER A 69 -2.32 -7.21 -6.42
C SER A 69 -0.88 -7.69 -6.40
N GLY A 70 -0.10 -7.34 -5.38
CA GLY A 70 1.27 -7.81 -5.14
C GLY A 70 2.32 -7.17 -6.05
N ILE A 71 3.57 -7.60 -5.87
CA ILE A 71 4.75 -7.05 -6.56
C ILE A 71 4.67 -7.30 -8.08
N LYS A 72 4.87 -6.24 -8.88
CA LYS A 72 4.91 -6.30 -10.36
C LYS A 72 6.26 -5.89 -10.96
N VAL A 73 7.10 -5.20 -10.20
CA VAL A 73 8.42 -4.74 -10.66
C VAL A 73 9.49 -5.80 -10.45
N ARG A 74 10.47 -5.88 -11.37
CA ARG A 74 11.62 -6.79 -11.24
C ARG A 74 12.67 -6.17 -10.33
N LEU A 75 12.85 -6.79 -9.16
CA LEU A 75 13.83 -6.40 -8.15
C LEU A 75 14.92 -7.47 -8.02
N GLN A 76 16.09 -7.06 -7.55
CA GLN A 76 17.20 -7.95 -7.25
C GLN A 76 17.78 -7.64 -5.87
N LEU A 77 17.91 -8.68 -5.05
CA LEU A 77 18.76 -8.68 -3.87
C LEU A 77 20.22 -8.74 -4.33
N TYR A 78 21.05 -7.80 -3.88
CA TYR A 78 22.47 -7.75 -4.27
C TYR A 78 23.35 -7.32 -3.10
N ARG A 79 24.64 -7.67 -3.16
CA ARG A 79 25.64 -7.23 -2.18
C ARG A 79 26.12 -5.82 -2.55
N THR A 80 25.93 -4.87 -1.65
CA THR A 80 26.44 -3.51 -1.77
C THR A 80 27.92 -3.44 -1.36
N ALA A 81 28.61 -2.36 -1.73
CA ALA A 81 30.03 -2.19 -1.38
C ALA A 81 30.27 -1.90 0.12
N LYS A 82 29.31 -1.29 0.81
CA LYS A 82 29.51 -0.75 2.18
C LYS A 82 28.35 -0.97 3.15
N MET A 83 27.16 -1.34 2.68
CA MET A 83 25.92 -1.40 3.48
C MET A 83 25.38 -2.84 3.63
N GLY A 84 26.19 -3.86 3.34
CA GLY A 84 25.71 -5.24 3.35
C GLY A 84 24.79 -5.55 2.17
N TRP A 85 23.64 -6.15 2.42
CA TRP A 85 22.65 -6.49 1.38
C TRP A 85 21.77 -5.28 1.05
N GLY A 86 21.39 -5.16 -0.23
CA GLY A 86 20.45 -4.14 -0.69
C GLY A 86 19.55 -4.66 -1.79
N VAL A 87 18.51 -3.89 -2.11
CA VAL A 87 17.58 -4.19 -3.21
C VAL A 87 17.79 -3.14 -4.30
N ARG A 88 17.87 -3.57 -5.56
CA ARG A 88 17.91 -2.68 -6.73
C ARG A 88 16.90 -3.08 -7.80
N ALA A 89 16.52 -2.13 -8.64
CA ALA A 89 15.64 -2.38 -9.78
C ALA A 89 16.39 -2.99 -10.96
N LEU A 90 15.76 -3.94 -11.67
CA LEU A 90 16.22 -4.52 -12.94
C LEU A 90 15.47 -3.96 -14.16
N GLN A 91 14.75 -2.88 -13.96
CA GLN A 91 13.98 -2.16 -14.98
C GLN A 91 13.81 -0.70 -14.56
N THR A 92 13.46 0.15 -15.51
CA THR A 92 12.96 1.50 -15.21
C THR A 92 11.63 1.40 -14.47
N ILE A 93 11.46 2.17 -13.41
CA ILE A 93 10.23 2.20 -12.62
C ILE A 93 9.65 3.62 -12.69
N PRO A 94 8.50 3.82 -13.34
CA PRO A 94 7.86 5.12 -13.39
C PRO A 94 7.49 5.63 -11.99
N GLN A 95 7.47 6.95 -11.82
CA GLN A 95 7.05 7.58 -10.57
C GLN A 95 5.64 7.11 -10.17
N GLY A 96 5.43 6.91 -8.86
CA GLY A 96 4.14 6.50 -8.29
C GLY A 96 3.83 5.01 -8.40
N THR A 97 4.71 4.21 -9.01
CA THR A 97 4.54 2.75 -9.10
C THR A 97 4.72 2.10 -7.73
N PHE A 98 3.79 1.23 -7.34
CA PHE A 98 3.94 0.36 -6.18
C PHE A 98 5.13 -0.59 -6.34
N ILE A 99 5.97 -0.70 -5.31
CA ILE A 99 7.20 -1.51 -5.34
C ILE A 99 6.99 -2.84 -4.61
N CYS A 100 6.84 -2.77 -3.29
CA CYS A 100 6.62 -3.89 -2.39
C CYS A 100 6.08 -3.36 -1.06
N GLU A 101 5.59 -4.29 -0.24
CA GLU A 101 5.17 -4.03 1.13
C GLU A 101 6.32 -4.36 2.10
N TYR A 102 6.42 -3.61 3.19
CA TYR A 102 7.28 -3.97 4.32
C TYR A 102 6.56 -5.07 5.12
N VAL A 103 6.77 -6.32 4.72
CA VAL A 103 6.12 -7.48 5.35
C VAL A 103 7.00 -8.02 6.48
N GLY A 104 6.41 -8.30 7.63
CA GLY A 104 7.11 -8.82 8.80
C GLY A 104 6.15 -9.41 9.84
N GLU A 105 6.68 -9.63 11.04
CA GLU A 105 5.91 -10.05 12.21
C GLU A 105 5.23 -8.83 12.85
N LEU A 106 3.92 -8.91 13.08
CA LEU A 106 3.20 -7.89 13.85
C LEU A 106 3.37 -8.16 15.34
N ILE A 107 4.03 -7.24 16.03
CA ILE A 107 4.29 -7.29 17.47
C ILE A 107 3.76 -6.04 18.14
N SER A 108 3.51 -6.11 19.45
CA SER A 108 3.18 -4.92 20.25
C SER A 108 4.45 -4.14 20.60
N ASP A 109 4.29 -2.86 20.97
CA ASP A 109 5.39 -2.02 21.45
C ASP A 109 6.13 -2.68 22.62
N ALA A 110 5.40 -3.32 23.54
CA ALA A 110 6.00 -4.03 24.67
C ALA A 110 6.87 -5.23 24.28
N GLU A 111 6.54 -5.93 23.18
CA GLU A 111 7.36 -7.01 22.62
C GLU A 111 8.54 -6.44 21.82
N ALA A 112 8.36 -5.29 21.16
CA ALA A 112 9.43 -4.58 20.46
C ALA A 112 10.53 -4.11 21.43
N ASP A 113 10.15 -3.54 22.59
CA ASP A 113 11.07 -3.00 23.59
C ASP A 113 12.03 -4.04 24.21
N VAL A 114 11.67 -5.33 24.17
CA VAL A 114 12.49 -6.42 24.74
C VAL A 114 13.35 -7.13 23.68
N ARG A 115 13.28 -6.75 22.41
CA ARG A 115 14.09 -7.33 21.34
C ARG A 115 15.53 -6.84 21.45
N GLU A 116 16.48 -7.77 21.36
CA GLU A 116 17.90 -7.41 21.36
C GLU A 116 18.36 -6.75 20.05
N ASP A 117 17.71 -7.08 18.92
CA ASP A 117 18.00 -6.51 17.59
C ASP A 117 16.77 -5.80 17.06
N ASP A 118 16.87 -4.48 16.93
CA ASP A 118 15.86 -3.54 16.45
C ASP A 118 16.11 -3.10 15.00
N SER A 119 17.14 -3.64 14.32
CA SER A 119 17.58 -3.21 12.98
C SER A 119 16.53 -3.36 11.88
N TYR A 120 15.46 -4.12 12.13
CA TYR A 120 14.42 -4.47 11.16
C TYR A 120 12.98 -4.16 11.67
N LEU A 121 12.84 -3.25 12.62
CA LEU A 121 11.54 -2.76 13.07
C LEU A 121 11.01 -1.63 12.17
N PHE A 122 9.69 -1.61 12.00
CA PHE A 122 8.98 -0.53 11.32
C PHE A 122 7.75 -0.16 12.15
N ASP A 123 7.76 1.04 12.71
CA ASP A 123 6.72 1.50 13.63
C ASP A 123 5.40 1.79 12.88
N LEU A 124 4.30 1.35 13.49
CA LEU A 124 2.94 1.58 12.96
C LEU A 124 2.26 2.67 13.79
N ASP A 125 2.47 3.92 13.42
CA ASP A 125 1.80 5.05 14.06
C ASP A 125 0.29 5.03 13.75
N ASN A 126 -0.55 5.09 14.79
CA ASN A 126 -1.98 5.36 14.64
C ASN A 126 -2.18 6.85 14.31
N LYS A 127 -2.42 7.17 13.03
CA LYS A 127 -2.91 8.49 12.60
C LYS A 127 -4.42 8.61 12.75
#